data_AF-A0A6N7ZPA7-F1
#
_entry.id   AF-A0A6N7ZPA7-F1
#
_cell.length_a   1.000
_cell.length_b   1.000
_cell.length_c   1.000
_cell.angle_alpha   90.00
_cell.angle_beta   90.00
_cell.angle_gamma   90.00
#
_symmetry.space_group_name_H-M   'P 1'
#
loop_
_entity.id
_entity.type
_entity.pdbx_description
1 polymer ?
#
loop_
_entity_poly.entity_id
_entity_poly.type
_entity_poly.pdbx_seq_one_letter_code
_entity_poly.pdbx_strand_id
1 'polypeptide(L)' 'GCKRLEAARISGVTHQVVRDWVVRFNAEGPEGLLDRKAPGAVPKLKADHRAALARIVEDGPIPAVHGVVR' A
#
# COMPACT_ATOMS: atom_id res chain seq x y z
N GLY A 1 32.70 4.59 8.53
CA GLY A 1 31.38 3.94 8.40
C GLY A 1 31.33 2.67 9.24
N CYS A 2 30.14 2.24 9.69
CA CYS A 2 29.96 1.00 10.44
C CYS A 2 29.43 -0.13 9.53
N LYS A 3 29.57 -1.38 9.97
CA LYS A 3 28.98 -2.54 9.26
C LYS A 3 27.47 -2.51 9.40
N ARG A 4 26.71 -2.87 8.35
CA ARG A 4 25.24 -2.87 8.37
C ARG A 4 24.64 -3.69 9.52
N LEU A 5 25.29 -4.80 9.89
CA LEU A 5 24.87 -5.63 11.02
C LEU A 5 24.95 -4.88 12.36
N GLU A 6 26.00 -4.07 12.54
CA GLU A 6 26.19 -3.30 13.77
C GLU A 6 25.21 -2.13 13.85
N ALA A 7 24.98 -1.45 12.74
CA ALA A 7 23.92 -0.44 12.65
C ALA A 7 22.54 -1.04 12.97
N ALA A 8 22.24 -2.22 12.46
CA ALA A 8 20.98 -2.93 12.71
C ALA A 8 20.80 -3.27 14.20
N ARG A 9 21.86 -3.76 14.85
CA ARG A 9 21.88 -4.02 16.29
C ARG A 9 21.60 -2.77 17.12
N ILE A 10 22.22 -1.65 16.77
CA ILE A 10 22.04 -0.36 17.46
C ILE A 10 20.61 0.17 17.29
N SER A 11 20.05 0.02 16.09
CA SER A 11 18.74 0.56 15.72
C SER A 11 17.56 -0.38 16.02
N GLY A 12 17.82 -1.61 16.48
CA GLY A 12 16.78 -2.59 16.80
C GLY A 12 16.02 -3.13 15.58
N VAL A 13 16.59 -3.01 14.38
CA VAL A 13 15.99 -3.51 13.14
C VAL A 13 16.84 -4.61 12.50
N THR A 14 16.38 -5.17 11.39
CA THR A 14 17.17 -6.13 10.62
C THR A 14 18.22 -5.44 9.74
N HIS A 15 19.28 -6.16 9.38
CA HIS A 15 20.31 -5.63 8.47
C HIS A 15 19.75 -5.27 7.08
N GLN A 16 18.63 -5.89 6.66
CA GLN A 16 17.96 -5.58 5.41
C GLN A 16 17.29 -4.21 5.46
N VAL A 17 16.66 -3.84 6.59
CA VAL A 17 16.08 -2.49 6.76
C VAL A 17 17.17 -1.42 6.64
N VAL A 18 18.32 -1.63 7.27
CA VAL A 18 19.47 -0.71 7.14
C VAL A 18 19.97 -0.64 5.69
N ARG A 19 20.01 -1.77 4.97
CA ARG A 19 20.37 -1.79 3.55
C ARG A 19 19.38 -0.95 2.74
N ASP A 20 18.08 -1.12 2.94
CA ASP A 20 17.04 -0.44 2.19
C ASP A 20 17.05 1.07 2.47
N TRP A 21 17.31 1.49 3.71
CA TRP A 21 17.55 2.89 4.06
C TRP A 21 18.75 3.48 3.32
N VAL A 22 19.89 2.78 3.29
CA VAL A 22 21.09 3.26 2.59
C VAL A 22 20.84 3.38 1.08
N VAL A 23 20.15 2.42 0.47
CA VAL A 23 19.83 2.47 -0.96
C VAL A 23 18.92 3.67 -1.26
N ARG A 24 17.86 3.89 -0.47
CA ARG A 24 16.97 5.05 -0.63
C ARG A 24 17.69 6.37 -0.41
N PHE A 25 18.48 6.47 0.67
CA PHE A 25 19.27 7.66 0.96
C PHE A 25 20.23 8.02 -0.16
N ASN A 26 20.91 7.04 -0.75
CA ASN A 26 21.85 7.28 -1.84
C ASN A 26 21.16 7.75 -3.13
N ALA A 27 19.90 7.37 -3.36
CA ALA A 27 19.14 7.74 -4.55
C ALA A 27 18.40 9.07 -4.39
N GLU A 28 17.87 9.33 -3.19
CA GLU A 28 16.87 10.37 -2.94
C GLU A 28 17.29 11.38 -1.86
N GLY A 29 18.45 11.17 -1.21
CA GLY A 29 18.90 12.01 -0.09
C GLY A 29 18.16 11.71 1.22
N PRO A 30 18.23 12.62 2.21
CA PRO A 30 17.52 12.51 3.48
C PRO A 30 16.01 12.25 3.32
N GLU A 31 15.40 12.76 2.25
CA GLU A 31 13.98 12.60 1.91
C GLU A 31 13.60 11.13 1.65
N GLY A 32 14.56 10.30 1.25
CA GLY A 32 14.35 8.86 1.06
C GLY A 32 14.18 8.06 2.35
N LEU A 33 14.52 8.66 3.50
CA LEU A 33 14.36 8.06 4.82
C LEU A 33 12.99 8.34 5.45
N LEU A 34 12.20 9.26 4.88
CA LEU A 34 10.84 9.52 5.34
C LEU A 34 9.99 8.24 5.21
N ASP A 35 9.17 7.97 6.23
CA ASP A 35 8.23 6.87 6.20
C ASP A 35 7.19 7.10 5.11
N ARG A 36 7.22 6.24 4.09
CA ARG A 36 6.23 6.25 3.01
C ARG A 36 5.13 5.27 3.36
N LYS A 37 3.89 5.71 3.24
CA LYS A 37 2.75 4.79 3.23
C LYS A 37 2.92 3.86 2.04
N ALA A 38 3.01 2.55 2.29
CA ALA A 38 3.05 1.56 1.22
C ALA A 38 1.83 1.76 0.30
N PRO A 39 1.96 1.50 -1.02
CA PRO A 39 0.91 1.78 -2.01
C PRO A 39 -0.41 0.99 -1.84
N GLY A 40 -0.59 0.28 -0.72
CA GLY A 40 -1.76 -0.52 -0.43
C GLY A 40 -1.82 -1.78 -1.29
N ALA A 41 -2.83 -2.61 -1.04
CA ALA A 41 -3.13 -3.73 -1.92
C ALA A 41 -3.67 -3.22 -3.26
N VAL A 42 -3.35 -3.95 -4.34
CA VAL A 42 -3.93 -3.66 -5.65
C VAL A 42 -5.47 -3.76 -5.56
N PRO A 43 -6.23 -2.77 -6.05
CA PRO A 43 -7.68 -2.82 -6.01
C PRO A 43 -8.22 -4.08 -6.72
N LYS A 44 -9.18 -4.78 -6.09
CA LYS A 44 -9.82 -5.98 -6.68
C LYS A 44 -10.63 -5.66 -7.93
N LEU A 45 -11.21 -4.45 -8.00
CA LEU A 45 -12.04 -4.02 -9.12
C LEU A 45 -11.21 -3.23 -10.14
N LYS A 46 -11.33 -3.59 -11.42
CA LYS A 46 -10.81 -2.79 -12.54
C LYS A 46 -11.77 -1.62 -12.83
N ALA A 47 -11.35 -0.69 -13.70
CA ALA A 47 -12.18 0.45 -14.10
C ALA A 47 -13.54 -0.01 -14.65
N ASP A 48 -13.56 -1.02 -15.51
CA ASP A 48 -14.79 -1.55 -16.10
C ASP A 48 -15.71 -2.16 -15.04
N HIS A 49 -15.15 -2.86 -14.04
CA HIS A 49 -15.92 -3.40 -12.93
C HIS A 49 -16.53 -2.29 -12.07
N ARG A 50 -15.79 -1.20 -11.85
CA ARG A 50 -16.32 -0.04 -11.11
C ARG A 50 -17.43 0.66 -11.89
N ALA A 51 -17.29 0.79 -13.21
CA ALA A 51 -18.35 1.36 -14.06
C ALA A 51 -19.61 0.49 -14.05
N ALA A 52 -19.46 -0.84 -14.14
CA ALA A 52 -20.58 -1.76 -14.03
C ALA A 52 -21.25 -1.70 -12.65
N LEU A 53 -20.46 -1.68 -11.57
CA LEU A 53 -20.98 -1.56 -10.21
C LEU A 53 -21.72 -0.24 -10.00
N ALA A 54 -21.19 0.87 -10.50
CA ALA A 54 -21.85 2.18 -10.42
C ALA A 54 -23.24 2.15 -11.07
N ARG A 55 -23.36 1.56 -12.26
CA ARG A 55 -24.66 1.41 -12.94
C ARG A 55 -25.65 0.59 -12.10
N ILE A 56 -25.21 -0.51 -11.51
CA ILE A 56 -26.07 -1.34 -10.64
C ILE A 56 -26.56 -0.55 -9.41
N VAL A 57 -25.70 0.31 -8.85
CA VAL A 57 -26.06 1.17 -7.70
C VAL A 57 -27.07 2.24 -8.13
N GLU A 58 -26.85 2.90 -9.26
CA GLU A 58 -27.74 3.95 -9.79
C GLU A 58 -29.10 3.40 -10.24
N ASP A 59 -29.12 2.25 -10.92
CA ASP A 59 -30.35 1.58 -11.35
C ASP A 59 -31.18 1.10 -10.13
N GLY A 60 -30.54 0.99 -8.96
CA GLY A 60 -31.15 0.57 -7.72
C GLY A 60 -31.44 -0.93 -7.69
N PRO A 61 -31.54 -1.53 -6.50
CA PRO A 61 -31.81 -2.95 -6.41
C PRO A 61 -33.28 -3.25 -6.72
N ILE A 62 -33.53 -4.35 -7.45
CA ILE A 62 -34.87 -4.96 -7.52
C ILE A 62 -35.05 -5.77 -6.24
N PRO A 63 -35.88 -5.32 -5.27
CA PRO A 63 -35.88 -5.88 -3.92
C PRO A 63 -36.16 -7.40 -3.88
N ALA A 64 -37.03 -7.88 -4.76
CA ALA A 64 -37.42 -9.29 -4.85
C ALA A 64 -36.30 -10.22 -5.35
N VAL A 65 -35.34 -9.71 -6.14
CA VAL A 65 -34.24 -10.51 -6.72
C VAL A 65 -32.93 -10.27 -5.97
N HIS A 66 -32.69 -9.03 -5.55
CA HIS A 66 -31.45 -8.62 -4.91
C HIS A 66 -31.45 -8.77 -3.39
N GLY A 67 -32.56 -9.26 -2.80
CA GLY A 67 -32.64 -9.58 -1.37
C GLY A 67 -32.58 -8.36 -0.44
N VAL A 68 -32.83 -7.17 -0.96
CA VAL A 68 -32.79 -5.92 -0.18
C VAL A 68 -34.14 -5.74 0.52
N VAL A 69 -34.17 -5.97 1.85
CA VAL A 69 -35.33 -5.69 2.71
C VAL A 69 -35.22 -4.26 3.22
N ARG A 70 -36.33 -3.52 3.19
CA ARG A 70 -36.41 -2.11 3.62
C ARG A 70 -36.30 -1.99 5.13
#